data_AF-A0A1C9HY85-F1
#
_entry.id   AF-A0A1C9HY85-F1
#
_cell.length_a   1.000
_cell.length_b   1.000
_cell.length_c   1.000
_cell.angle_alpha   90.00
_cell.angle_beta   90.00
_cell.angle_gamma   90.00
#
_symmetry.space_group_name_H-M   'P 1'
#
loop_
_entity.id
_entity.type
_entity.pdbx_description
1 polymer ?
#
loop_
_entity_poly.entity_id
_entity_poly.type
_entity_poly.pdbx_seq_one_letter_code
_entity_poly.pdbx_strand_id
1 'polypeptide(L)'
;MRARERLLAAIEADLKAAGMPPLAWYDVLWELTRSENGKLRPYEIEERTLLAQYNLSRLIGRLEKEGLVRREAFAEDGRGRWVVMSDAGRKLRERMWTVYARSIETHVGCKLAENEAKTIVGLLDRFL
;
A
#
# COMPACT_ATOMS: atom_id res chain seq x y z
N MET A 1 -15.35 -1.82 11.16
CA MET A 1 -16.39 -2.70 10.58
C MET A 1 -15.83 -4.11 10.60
N ARG A 2 -16.52 -5.08 11.23
CA ARG A 2 -16.01 -6.46 11.40
C ARG A 2 -15.61 -7.15 10.09
N ALA A 3 -16.30 -6.83 8.99
CA ALA A 3 -15.97 -7.33 7.65
C ALA A 3 -14.55 -6.90 7.21
N ARG A 4 -14.21 -5.61 7.35
CA ARG A 4 -12.87 -5.09 7.04
C ARG A 4 -11.80 -5.81 7.85
N GLU A 5 -11.99 -5.93 9.17
CA GLU A 5 -11.00 -6.58 10.06
C GLU A 5 -10.76 -8.04 9.66
N ARG A 6 -11.83 -8.80 9.38
CA ARG A 6 -11.73 -10.20 8.93
C ARG A 6 -11.04 -10.34 7.58
N LEU A 7 -11.36 -9.48 6.61
CA LEU A 7 -10.76 -9.50 5.28
C LEU A 7 -9.27 -9.16 5.35
N LEU A 8 -8.91 -8.09 6.06
CA LEU A 8 -7.50 -7.70 6.23
C LEU A 8 -6.70 -8.80 6.94
N ALA A 9 -7.26 -9.44 7.98
CA ALA A 9 -6.60 -10.55 8.64
C ALA A 9 -6.36 -11.76 7.72
N ALA A 10 -7.32 -12.08 6.84
CA ALA A 10 -7.18 -13.16 5.87
C ALA A 10 -6.10 -12.84 4.82
N ILE A 11 -6.09 -11.61 4.29
CA ILE A 11 -5.07 -11.15 3.33
C ILE A 11 -3.67 -11.16 3.97
N GLU A 12 -3.53 -10.67 5.20
CA GLU A 12 -2.25 -10.71 5.93
C GLU A 12 -1.78 -12.15 6.17
N ALA A 13 -2.69 -13.08 6.43
CA ALA A 13 -2.36 -14.50 6.56
C ALA A 13 -1.85 -15.09 5.23
N ASP A 14 -2.49 -14.77 4.11
CA ASP A 14 -2.07 -15.24 2.78
C ASP A 14 -0.70 -14.67 2.39
N LEU A 15 -0.46 -13.38 2.61
CA LEU A 15 0.85 -12.75 2.39
C LEU A 15 1.93 -13.41 3.23
N LYS A 16 1.66 -13.63 4.52
CA LYS A 16 2.59 -14.31 5.42
C LYS A 16 2.90 -15.73 4.97
N ALA A 17 1.88 -16.50 4.55
CA ALA A 17 2.06 -17.86 4.05
C ALA A 17 2.91 -17.91 2.77
N ALA A 18 2.84 -16.87 1.94
CA ALA A 18 3.67 -16.71 0.75
C ALA A 18 5.06 -16.10 1.02
N GLY A 19 5.42 -15.86 2.29
CA GLY A 19 6.69 -15.23 2.66
C GLY A 19 6.82 -13.76 2.26
N MET A 20 5.69 -13.08 2.06
CA MET A 20 5.64 -11.65 1.72
C MET A 20 5.63 -10.78 3.00
N PRO A 21 6.12 -9.54 2.92
CA PRO A 21 6.01 -8.60 4.02
C PRO A 21 4.54 -8.18 4.27
N PRO A 22 4.26 -7.52 5.41
CA PRO A 22 2.91 -7.06 5.76
C PRO A 22 2.28 -6.17 4.70
N LEU A 23 0.95 -6.19 4.59
CA LEU A 23 0.20 -5.47 3.54
C LEU A 23 0.52 -3.97 3.52
N ALA A 24 0.78 -3.34 4.66
CA ALA A 24 1.14 -1.93 4.74
C ALA A 24 2.37 -1.56 3.89
N TRP A 25 3.29 -2.49 3.61
CA TRP A 25 4.42 -2.27 2.71
C TRP A 25 3.93 -2.08 1.27
N TYR A 26 2.94 -2.88 0.85
CA TYR A 26 2.30 -2.74 -0.44
C TYR A 26 1.67 -1.36 -0.59
N ASP A 27 0.92 -0.89 0.41
CA ASP A 27 0.21 0.41 0.35
C ASP A 27 1.19 1.56 0.05
N VAL A 28 2.31 1.65 0.78
CA VAL A 28 3.32 2.69 0.55
C VAL A 28 3.98 2.54 -0.82
N LEU A 29 4.38 1.33 -1.20
CA LEU A 29 5.04 1.07 -2.48
C LEU A 29 4.10 1.30 -3.66
N TRP A 30 2.81 1.04 -3.49
CA TRP A 30 1.77 1.27 -4.49
C TRP A 30 1.56 2.76 -4.75
N GLU A 31 1.42 3.55 -3.69
CA GLU A 31 1.24 5.01 -3.83
C GLU A 31 2.45 5.69 -4.47
N LEU A 32 3.66 5.24 -4.13
CA LEU A 32 4.87 5.67 -4.82
C LEU A 32 4.92 5.21 -6.28
N THR A 33 4.43 4.01 -6.60
CA THR A 33 4.37 3.53 -7.99
C THR A 33 3.42 4.38 -8.83
N ARG A 34 2.30 4.83 -8.24
CA ARG A 34 1.28 5.65 -8.90
C ARG A 34 1.62 7.13 -8.96
N SER A 35 2.59 7.59 -8.17
CA SER A 35 2.96 9.00 -8.15
C SER A 35 3.81 9.38 -9.35
N GLU A 36 3.75 10.67 -9.71
CA GLU A 36 4.62 11.22 -10.72
C GLU A 36 6.08 11.09 -10.28
N ASN A 37 6.94 10.54 -11.16
CA ASN A 37 8.36 10.31 -10.90
C ASN A 37 8.70 9.32 -9.77
N GLY A 38 7.73 8.55 -9.25
CA GLY A 38 8.02 7.52 -8.25
C GLY A 38 8.40 8.06 -6.87
N LYS A 39 8.01 9.30 -6.55
CA LYS A 39 8.35 9.97 -5.29
C LYS A 39 7.14 10.67 -4.68
N LEU A 40 7.11 10.73 -3.35
CA LEU A 40 6.10 11.43 -2.55
C LEU A 40 6.74 11.97 -1.27
N ARG A 41 6.20 13.05 -0.73
CA ARG A 41 6.49 13.51 0.63
C ARG A 41 5.79 12.59 1.64
N PRO A 42 6.33 12.44 2.86
CA PRO A 42 5.69 11.60 3.87
C PRO A 42 4.23 11.94 4.16
N TYR A 43 3.84 13.23 4.19
CA TYR A 43 2.44 13.60 4.41
C TYR A 43 1.54 13.22 3.21
N GLU A 44 2.06 13.25 1.98
CA GLU A 44 1.27 12.84 0.81
C GLU A 44 1.03 11.33 0.83
N ILE A 45 1.99 10.54 1.33
CA ILE A 45 1.81 9.11 1.55
C ILE A 45 0.79 8.88 2.68
N GLU A 46 0.83 9.69 3.73
CA GLU A 46 -0.16 9.61 4.81
C GLU A 46 -1.58 9.89 4.31
N GLU A 47 -1.79 10.96 3.55
CA GLU A 47 -3.10 11.31 2.99
C GLU A 47 -3.66 10.26 2.03
N ARG A 48 -2.79 9.56 1.31
CA ARG A 48 -3.17 8.53 0.33
C ARG A 48 -3.31 7.12 0.91
N THR A 49 -2.88 6.92 2.15
CA THR A 49 -2.95 5.63 2.84
C THR A 49 -3.85 5.74 4.07
N LEU A 50 -4.29 4.60 4.61
CA LEU A 50 -5.04 4.56 5.87
C LEU A 50 -4.11 4.43 7.09
N LEU A 51 -2.84 4.82 6.96
CA LEU A 51 -1.80 4.63 7.96
C LEU A 51 -1.62 5.91 8.78
N ALA A 52 -1.69 5.80 10.12
CA ALA A 52 -1.39 6.94 11.00
C ALA A 52 0.09 7.38 10.86
N GLN A 53 0.36 8.71 10.90
CA GLN A 53 1.68 9.33 10.75
C GLN A 53 2.83 8.61 11.48
N TYR A 54 2.63 8.32 12.76
CA TYR A 54 3.65 7.70 13.61
C TYR A 54 4.07 6.32 13.07
N ASN A 55 3.09 5.54 12.60
CA ASN A 55 3.33 4.23 12.01
C ASN A 55 3.98 4.33 10.63
N LEU A 56 3.57 5.33 9.83
CA LEU A 56 4.15 5.58 8.52
C LEU A 56 5.63 5.93 8.61
N SER A 57 6.04 6.79 9.54
CA SER A 57 7.46 7.17 9.70
C SER A 57 8.35 5.98 10.01
N ARG A 58 7.91 5.07 10.89
CA ARG A 58 8.63 3.82 11.19
C ARG A 58 8.59 2.82 10.03
N LEU A 59 7.51 2.80 9.27
CA LEU A 59 7.41 1.96 8.08
C LEU A 59 8.39 2.43 7.00
N ILE A 60 8.41 3.72 6.68
CA ILE A 60 9.36 4.31 5.71
C ILE A 60 10.81 4.01 6.14
N GLY A 61 11.14 4.16 7.43
CA GLY A 61 12.48 3.82 7.93
C GLY A 61 12.85 2.35 7.74
N ARG A 62 11.89 1.42 7.85
CA ARG A 62 12.11 -0.01 7.54
C ARG A 62 12.26 -0.24 6.05
N LEU A 63 11.40 0.35 5.21
CA LEU A 63 11.52 0.25 3.76
C LEU A 63 12.87 0.79 3.25
N GLU A 64 13.35 1.89 3.85
CA GLU A 64 14.66 2.47 3.55
C GLU A 64 15.80 1.54 3.96
N LYS A 65 15.72 0.93 5.16
CA LYS A 65 16.70 -0.05 5.63
C LYS A 65 16.78 -1.29 4.72
N GLU A 66 15.66 -1.74 4.18
CA GLU A 66 15.59 -2.86 3.22
C GLU A 66 15.94 -2.44 1.77
N GLY A 67 16.31 -1.17 1.55
CA GLY A 67 16.68 -0.67 0.23
C GLY A 67 15.51 -0.57 -0.76
N LEU A 68 14.27 -0.59 -0.28
CA LEU A 68 13.06 -0.54 -1.10
C LEU A 68 12.67 0.88 -1.47
N VAL A 69 13.03 1.84 -0.63
CA VAL A 69 12.92 3.28 -0.89
C VAL A 69 14.21 3.97 -0.49
N ARG A 70 14.38 5.22 -0.94
CA ARG A 70 15.45 6.11 -0.48
C ARG A 70 14.87 7.46 -0.10
N ARG A 71 15.53 8.17 0.82
CA ARG A 71 15.18 9.56 1.13
C ARG A 71 16.10 10.54 0.42
N GLU A 72 15.50 11.54 -0.21
CA GLU A 72 16.22 12.62 -0.92
C GLU A 72 15.79 13.97 -0.36
N ALA A 73 16.72 14.93 -0.21
CA ALA A 73 16.35 16.27 0.19
C ALA A 73 15.49 16.96 -0.88
N PHE A 74 14.42 17.64 -0.47
CA PHE A 74 13.52 18.37 -1.36
C PHE A 74 13.94 19.84 -1.58
N ALA A 75 14.69 20.43 -0.63
CA ALA A 75 15.10 21.83 -0.68
C ALA A 75 16.53 21.99 -0.15
N GLU A 76 17.24 23.03 -0.62
CA GLU A 76 18.59 23.40 -0.15
C GLU A 76 18.63 23.70 1.36
N ASP A 77 17.48 24.05 1.96
CA ASP A 77 17.37 24.34 3.39
C ASP A 77 17.17 23.09 4.28
N GLY A 78 17.12 21.89 3.69
CA GLY A 78 17.11 20.60 4.38
C GLY A 78 15.82 20.26 5.12
N ARG A 79 14.76 21.07 5.06
CA ARG A 79 13.55 20.90 5.89
C ARG A 79 12.51 19.92 5.33
N GLY A 80 12.77 19.26 4.21
CA GLY A 80 11.89 18.24 3.64
C GLY A 80 12.67 17.11 2.96
N ARG A 81 12.19 15.88 3.12
CA ARG A 81 12.72 14.70 2.41
C ARG A 81 11.63 14.06 1.56
N TRP A 82 11.91 13.83 0.29
CA TRP A 82 11.19 12.91 -0.55
C TRP A 82 11.39 11.48 -0.06
N VAL A 83 10.36 10.65 -0.19
CA VAL A 83 10.49 9.20 -0.22
C VAL A 83 10.44 8.81 -1.70
N VAL A 84 11.47 8.12 -2.16
CA VAL A 84 11.65 7.79 -3.58
C VAL A 84 11.72 6.28 -3.74
N MET A 85 10.91 5.77 -4.66
CA MET A 85 10.85 4.37 -5.03
C MET A 85 12.17 3.89 -5.65
N SER A 86 12.68 2.76 -5.17
CA SER A 86 13.79 2.04 -5.80
C SER A 86 13.30 0.97 -6.78
N ASP A 87 14.22 0.42 -7.59
CA ASP A 87 13.91 -0.76 -8.41
C ASP A 87 13.58 -2.01 -7.57
N ALA A 88 14.23 -2.17 -6.42
CA ALA A 88 13.94 -3.28 -5.50
C ALA A 88 12.52 -3.15 -4.93
N GLY A 89 12.11 -1.93 -4.60
CA GLY A 89 10.75 -1.60 -4.15
C GLY A 89 9.70 -1.93 -5.22
N ARG A 90 9.95 -1.54 -6.49
CA ARG A 90 9.06 -1.88 -7.62
C ARG A 90 8.89 -3.39 -7.77
N LYS A 91 10.00 -4.13 -7.80
CA LYS A 91 10.02 -5.59 -7.94
C LYS A 91 9.31 -6.28 -6.78
N LEU A 92 9.50 -5.80 -5.54
CA LEU A 92 8.80 -6.35 -4.39
C LEU A 92 7.30 -6.11 -4.48
N ARG A 93 6.86 -4.89 -4.82
CA ARG A 93 5.44 -4.57 -5.00
C ARG A 93 4.77 -5.47 -6.03
N GLU A 94 5.45 -5.74 -7.15
CA GLU A 94 4.96 -6.67 -8.19
C GLU A 94 4.81 -8.10 -7.68
N ARG A 95 5.80 -8.61 -6.95
CA ARG A 95 5.72 -9.94 -6.30
C ARG A 95 4.60 -10.02 -5.29
N MET A 96 4.41 -8.98 -4.49
CA MET A 96 3.29 -8.89 -3.54
C MET A 96 1.95 -8.86 -4.26
N TRP A 97 1.82 -8.15 -5.39
CA TRP A 97 0.59 -8.08 -6.17
C TRP A 97 0.12 -9.46 -6.65
N THR A 98 1.03 -10.34 -7.07
CA THR A 98 0.67 -11.71 -7.49
C THR A 98 -0.04 -12.50 -6.38
N VAL A 99 0.34 -12.28 -5.12
CA VAL A 99 -0.31 -12.90 -3.95
C VAL A 99 -1.57 -12.13 -3.56
N TYR A 100 -1.46 -10.80 -3.48
CA TYR A 100 -2.54 -9.94 -3.01
C TYR A 100 -3.76 -9.96 -3.94
N ALA A 101 -3.58 -9.90 -5.25
CA ALA A 101 -4.66 -9.96 -6.23
C ALA A 101 -5.45 -11.29 -6.10
N ARG A 102 -4.75 -12.41 -5.94
CA ARG A 102 -5.37 -13.71 -5.72
C ARG A 102 -6.13 -13.78 -4.40
N SER A 103 -5.59 -13.16 -3.35
CA SER A 103 -6.24 -13.09 -2.04
C SER A 103 -7.52 -12.24 -2.10
N ILE A 104 -7.49 -11.09 -2.79
CA ILE A 104 -8.69 -10.27 -3.06
C ILE A 104 -9.75 -11.10 -3.78
N GLU A 105 -9.37 -11.81 -4.84
CA GLU A 105 -10.30 -12.64 -5.60
C GLU A 105 -10.92 -13.73 -4.72
N THR A 106 -10.12 -14.40 -3.90
CA THR A 106 -10.56 -15.50 -3.02
C THR A 106 -11.49 -15.02 -1.89
N HIS A 107 -11.20 -13.87 -1.29
CA HIS A 107 -11.92 -13.42 -0.10
C HIS A 107 -13.07 -12.46 -0.39
N VAL A 108 -13.04 -11.80 -1.55
CA VAL A 108 -14.01 -10.78 -1.97
C VAL A 108 -14.59 -11.11 -3.34
N GLY A 109 -13.76 -11.20 -4.38
CA GLY A 109 -14.20 -11.29 -5.78
C GLY A 109 -15.16 -12.45 -6.04
N CYS A 110 -14.79 -13.66 -5.64
CA CYS A 110 -15.59 -14.87 -5.86
C CYS A 110 -16.88 -14.93 -5.03
N LYS A 111 -17.12 -13.94 -4.14
CA LYS A 111 -18.30 -13.87 -3.26
C LYS A 111 -19.31 -12.82 -3.71
N LEU A 112 -18.99 -12.05 -4.74
CA LEU A 112 -19.84 -10.99 -5.26
C LEU A 112 -20.26 -11.31 -6.69
N ALA A 113 -21.56 -11.28 -6.95
CA ALA A 113 -22.06 -11.22 -8.31
C ALA A 113 -21.73 -9.84 -8.93
N GLU A 114 -21.67 -9.76 -10.25
CA GLU A 114 -21.27 -8.54 -10.96
C GLU A 114 -22.16 -7.34 -10.63
N ASN A 115 -23.47 -7.55 -10.47
CA ASN A 115 -24.41 -6.52 -10.05
C ASN A 115 -24.15 -6.04 -8.61
N GLU A 116 -23.84 -6.95 -7.68
CA GLU A 116 -23.50 -6.60 -6.30
C GLU A 116 -22.21 -5.78 -6.24
N ALA A 117 -21.20 -6.18 -7.02
CA ALA A 117 -19.94 -5.43 -7.14
C ALA A 117 -20.19 -4.00 -7.65
N LYS A 118 -21.01 -3.84 -8.70
CA LYS A 118 -21.42 -2.52 -9.23
C LYS A 118 -22.16 -1.69 -8.18
N THR A 119 -23.06 -2.31 -7.41
CA THR A 119 -23.76 -1.62 -6.31
C THR A 119 -22.79 -1.14 -5.24
N ILE A 120 -21.83 -1.97 -4.81
CA ILE A 120 -20.83 -1.58 -3.81
C ILE A 120 -19.99 -0.41 -4.31
N VAL A 121 -19.51 -0.46 -5.56
CA VAL A 121 -18.74 0.65 -6.17
C VAL A 121 -19.56 1.94 -6.13
N GLY A 122 -20.78 1.93 -6.65
CA GLY A 122 -21.62 3.14 -6.67
C GLY A 122 -21.99 3.68 -5.28
N LEU A 123 -22.03 2.83 -4.25
CA LEU A 123 -22.21 3.27 -2.86
C LEU A 123 -20.93 3.88 -2.26
N LEU A 124 -19.76 3.31 -2.55
CA LEU A 124 -18.47 3.78 -2.04
C LEU A 124 -18.02 5.08 -2.70
N ASP A 125 -18.30 5.28 -3.99
CA ASP A 125 -17.96 6.50 -4.74
C ASP A 125 -18.58 7.77 -4.13
N ARG A 126 -19.61 7.64 -3.30
CA ARG A 126 -20.23 8.78 -2.60
C ARG A 126 -19.40 9.32 -1.43
N PHE A 127 -18.34 8.60 -1.04
CA PHE A 127 -17.48 8.91 0.09
C PHE A 127 -16.01 9.16 -0.32
N LEU A 128 -15.71 9.05 -1.62
CA LEU A 128 -14.41 9.35 -2.23
C LEU A 128 -14.47 10.70 -2.94
#